data_AF-A0A8H7PH17-F1
#
_entry.id   AF-A0A8H7PH17-F1
#
_cell.length_a   1.000
_cell.length_b   1.000
_cell.length_c   1.000
_cell.angle_alpha   90.00
_cell.angle_beta   90.00
_cell.angle_gamma   90.00
#
_symmetry.space_group_name_H-M   'P 1'
#
loop_
_entity.id
_entity.type
_entity.pdbx_description
1 polymer ?
#
loop_
_entity_poly.entity_id
_entity_poly.type
_entity_poly.pdbx_seq_one_letter_code
_entity_poly.pdbx_strand_id
1 'polypeptide(L)'
;FVPTGVPLSPTSPWLRQSVGGEGNVLHVLEDGNEVLIMEMVSGKLQVVAGTAERLFIKLADETAQDMDYVDTYLLCHSYFCSPAELLENLMARYPFL
;
A
#
# COMPACT_ATOMS: atom_id res chain seq x y z
N PHE A 1 11.37 10.95 6.46
CA PHE A 1 12.38 9.86 6.39
C PHE A 1 11.86 8.69 7.22
N VAL A 2 11.23 7.69 6.58
CA VAL A 2 10.77 6.48 7.28
C VAL A 2 11.83 5.40 7.08
N PRO A 3 12.37 4.77 8.14
CA PRO A 3 13.32 3.69 7.99
C PRO A 3 12.61 2.45 7.45
N THR A 4 13.12 1.88 6.37
CA THR A 4 12.67 0.58 5.85
C THR A 4 12.94 -0.51 6.89
N GLY A 5 11.90 -1.24 7.31
CA GLY A 5 12.01 -2.40 8.21
C GLY A 5 11.30 -2.27 9.57
N VAL A 6 10.55 -1.20 9.82
CA VAL A 6 9.75 -1.09 11.06
C VAL A 6 8.42 -1.85 10.87
N PRO A 7 8.10 -2.85 11.72
CA PRO A 7 6.81 -3.51 11.67
C PRO A 7 5.70 -2.47 11.92
N LEU A 8 4.62 -2.55 11.14
CA LEU A 8 3.44 -1.71 11.27
C LEU A 8 2.69 -2.07 12.56
N SER A 9 3.28 -1.77 13.72
CA SER A 9 2.61 -1.86 15.01
C SER A 9 1.62 -0.69 15.13
N PRO A 10 0.42 -0.93 15.67
CA PRO A 10 -0.62 0.09 15.85
C PRO A 10 -0.21 1.26 16.76
N THR A 11 0.95 1.18 17.40
CA THR A 11 1.54 2.20 18.27
C THR A 11 2.54 3.13 17.58
N SER A 12 2.71 3.03 16.26
CA SER A 12 3.70 3.83 15.53
C SER A 12 3.28 5.31 15.43
N PRO A 13 4.17 6.28 15.72
CA PRO A 13 3.83 7.70 15.82
C PRO A 13 3.42 8.37 14.51
N TRP A 14 3.64 7.72 13.37
CA TRP A 14 3.19 8.15 12.04
C TRP A 14 1.80 7.59 11.68
N LEU A 15 1.31 6.62 12.44
CA LEU A 15 0.01 5.99 12.25
C LEU A 15 -1.03 6.77 13.07
N ARG A 16 -1.59 7.84 12.50
CA ARG A 16 -2.64 8.59 13.18
C ARG A 16 -3.99 7.90 12.95
N GLN A 17 -4.35 6.97 13.85
CA GLN A 17 -5.73 6.45 13.92
C GLN A 17 -6.64 7.54 14.50
N SER A 18 -7.46 8.20 13.67
CA SER A 18 -8.60 8.94 14.19
C SER A 18 -9.73 7.94 14.47
N VAL A 19 -9.80 7.45 15.71
CA VAL A 19 -10.94 6.65 16.16
C VAL A 19 -12.10 7.62 16.42
N GLY A 20 -12.83 7.96 15.37
CA GLY A 20 -14.07 8.73 15.45
C GLY A 20 -15.17 7.96 14.73
N GLY A 21 -16.05 7.28 15.49
CA GLY A 21 -17.37 6.78 15.04
C GLY A 21 -17.45 5.70 13.94
N GLU A 22 -16.49 5.60 13.04
CA GLU A 22 -16.50 4.82 11.78
C GLU A 22 -15.27 3.90 11.73
N GLY A 23 -15.18 2.96 12.67
CA GLY A 23 -13.96 2.17 12.97
C GLY A 23 -13.50 1.16 11.91
N ASN A 24 -13.88 1.32 10.64
CA ASN A 24 -13.56 0.37 9.57
C ASN A 24 -12.45 0.84 8.62
N VAL A 25 -12.13 2.15 8.60
CA VAL A 25 -11.22 2.74 7.60
C VAL A 25 -9.92 3.22 8.24
N LEU A 26 -8.80 2.84 7.66
CA LEU A 26 -7.45 3.23 8.03
C LEU A 26 -6.86 4.17 6.98
N HIS A 27 -6.51 5.37 7.40
CA HIS A 27 -5.87 6.39 6.57
C HIS A 27 -4.37 6.45 6.88
N VAL A 28 -3.53 6.37 5.84
CA VAL A 28 -2.07 6.50 5.95
C VAL A 28 -1.68 7.87 5.39
N LEU A 29 -0.99 8.63 6.22
CA LEU A 29 -0.57 10.00 5.92
C LEU A 29 0.95 10.09 5.83
N GLU A 30 1.45 10.80 4.82
CA GLU A 30 2.86 11.15 4.64
C GLU A 30 3.00 12.64 4.38
N ASP A 31 3.80 13.31 5.21
CA ASP A 31 3.97 14.76 5.21
C ASP A 31 2.62 15.52 5.27
N GLY A 32 1.62 14.91 5.94
CA GLY A 32 0.26 15.44 6.07
C GLY A 32 -0.67 15.13 4.89
N ASN A 33 -0.18 14.48 3.83
CA ASN A 33 -0.97 14.07 2.68
C ASN A 33 -1.43 12.63 2.80
N GLU A 34 -2.65 12.35 2.40
CA GLU A 34 -3.18 10.99 2.33
C GLU A 34 -2.60 10.24 1.14
N VAL A 35 -1.92 9.14 1.44
CA VAL A 35 -1.20 8.36 0.43
C VAL A 35 -1.74 6.93 0.28
N LEU A 36 -2.49 6.43 1.27
CA LEU A 36 -3.14 5.13 1.22
C LEU A 36 -4.37 5.12 2.15
N ILE A 37 -5.48 4.59 1.66
CA ILE A 37 -6.72 4.36 2.39
C ILE A 37 -7.02 2.87 2.32
N MET A 38 -7.28 2.28 3.47
CA MET A 38 -7.63 0.87 3.58
C MET A 38 -8.90 0.70 4.41
N GLU A 39 -9.64 -0.35 4.15
CA GLU A 39 -10.85 -0.67 4.89
C GLU A 39 -10.83 -2.13 5.37
N MET A 40 -11.33 -2.35 6.57
CA MET A 40 -11.46 -3.66 7.20
C MET A 40 -12.73 -4.36 6.68
N VAL A 41 -12.60 -5.19 5.65
CA VAL A 41 -13.72 -5.90 5.04
C VAL A 41 -13.66 -7.37 5.43
N SER A 42 -14.68 -7.87 6.13
CA SER A 42 -14.80 -9.28 6.52
C SER A 42 -13.56 -9.85 7.24
N GLY A 43 -12.90 -9.05 8.08
CA GLY A 43 -11.71 -9.49 8.80
C GLY A 43 -10.40 -9.41 8.00
N LYS A 44 -10.41 -8.88 6.76
CA LYS A 44 -9.23 -8.56 5.95
C LYS A 44 -9.10 -7.06 5.67
N LEU A 45 -7.91 -6.49 5.85
CA LEU A 45 -7.63 -5.09 5.54
C LEU A 45 -7.38 -4.95 4.03
N GLN A 46 -8.30 -4.31 3.32
CA GLN A 46 -8.28 -4.17 1.86
C GLN A 46 -7.94 -2.73 1.47
N VAL A 47 -7.26 -2.54 0.33
CA VAL A 47 -6.98 -1.20 -0.19
C VAL A 47 -8.20 -0.64 -0.89
N VAL A 48 -8.57 0.60 -0.53
CA VAL A 48 -9.65 1.36 -1.16
C VAL A 48 -9.08 2.37 -2.14
N ALA A 49 -8.01 3.07 -1.75
CA ALA A 49 -7.33 4.05 -2.58
C ALA A 49 -5.86 4.18 -2.17
N GLY A 50 -5.00 4.65 -3.07
CA GLY A 50 -3.62 4.98 -2.76
C GLY A 50 -2.92 5.66 -3.92
N THR A 51 -1.79 6.29 -3.64
CA THR A 51 -0.90 6.80 -4.70
C THR A 51 -0.27 5.63 -5.45
N ALA A 52 0.09 5.82 -6.72
CA ALA A 52 0.75 4.79 -7.52
C ALA A 52 1.98 4.20 -6.81
N GLU A 53 2.77 5.06 -6.16
CA GLU A 53 3.93 4.65 -5.36
C GLU A 53 3.54 3.73 -4.18
N ARG A 54 2.53 4.10 -3.39
CA ARG A 54 2.10 3.27 -2.24
C ARG A 54 1.47 1.97 -2.67
N LEU A 55 0.70 1.99 -3.76
CA LEU A 55 0.12 0.78 -4.33
C LEU A 55 1.23 -0.18 -4.82
N PHE A 56 2.29 0.34 -5.43
CA PHE A 56 3.44 -0.44 -5.85
C PHE A 56 4.24 -0.98 -4.67
N ILE A 57 4.51 -0.18 -3.64
CA ILE A 57 5.20 -0.64 -2.41
C ILE A 57 4.42 -1.80 -1.79
N LYS A 58 3.09 -1.71 -1.74
CA LYS A 58 2.25 -2.80 -1.21
C LYS A 58 2.29 -4.04 -2.12
N LEU A 59 2.33 -3.88 -3.44
CA LEU A 59 2.49 -5.00 -4.38
C LEU A 59 3.80 -5.76 -4.12
N ALA A 60 4.88 -5.03 -3.85
CA ALA A 60 6.22 -5.56 -3.61
C ALA A 60 6.50 -5.95 -2.14
N ASP A 61 5.46 -6.09 -1.31
CA ASP A 61 5.60 -6.56 0.07
C ASP A 61 5.62 -8.10 0.12
N GLU A 62 6.81 -8.66 0.26
CA GLU A 62 7.06 -10.10 0.34
C GLU A 62 6.61 -10.73 1.66
N THR A 63 6.42 -9.91 2.71
CA THR A 63 6.10 -10.41 4.05
C THR A 63 4.61 -10.70 4.24
N ALA A 64 3.76 -10.06 3.44
CA ALA A 64 2.31 -10.15 3.54
C ALA A 64 1.65 -10.08 2.14
N GLN A 65 2.03 -11.01 1.27
CA GLN A 65 1.57 -11.03 -0.11
C GLN A 65 0.10 -11.48 -0.20
N ASP A 66 -0.74 -10.61 -0.76
CA ASP A 66 -2.16 -10.85 -0.98
C ASP A 66 -2.40 -11.09 -2.48
N MET A 67 -2.64 -12.35 -2.87
CA MET A 67 -2.80 -12.71 -4.28
C MET A 67 -4.01 -12.04 -4.94
N ASP A 68 -5.10 -11.79 -4.20
CA ASP A 68 -6.26 -11.08 -4.74
C ASP A 68 -5.88 -9.62 -5.09
N TYR A 69 -5.03 -9.01 -4.27
CA TYR A 69 -4.49 -7.68 -4.53
C TYR A 69 -3.52 -7.68 -5.71
N VAL A 70 -2.65 -8.70 -5.81
CA VAL A 70 -1.73 -8.85 -6.95
C VAL A 70 -2.50 -8.94 -8.26
N ASP A 71 -3.50 -9.82 -8.33
CA ASP A 71 -4.33 -9.99 -9.53
C ASP A 71 -5.06 -8.69 -9.88
N THR A 72 -5.68 -8.05 -8.88
CA THR A 72 -6.38 -6.77 -9.06
C THR A 72 -5.44 -5.67 -9.54
N TYR A 73 -4.25 -5.55 -8.95
CA TYR A 73 -3.26 -4.56 -9.35
C TYR A 73 -2.81 -4.81 -10.79
N LEU A 74 -2.47 -6.04 -11.15
CA LEU A 74 -2.00 -6.37 -12.50
C LEU A 74 -3.10 -6.16 -13.55
N LEU A 75 -4.37 -6.44 -13.23
CA LEU A 75 -5.50 -6.15 -14.11
C LEU A 75 -5.77 -4.65 -14.28
N CYS A 76 -5.50 -3.85 -13.25
CA CYS A 76 -5.84 -2.44 -13.21
C CYS A 76 -4.66 -1.47 -13.42
N HIS A 77 -3.41 -1.95 -13.46
CA HIS A 77 -2.22 -1.09 -13.45
C HIS A 77 -2.25 -0.02 -14.56
N SER A 78 -2.73 -0.39 -15.75
CA SER A 78 -2.82 0.50 -16.91
C SER A 78 -3.64 1.78 -16.71
N TYR A 79 -4.50 1.84 -15.68
CA TYR A 79 -5.25 3.07 -15.33
C TYR A 79 -4.39 4.13 -14.64
N PHE A 80 -3.26 3.74 -14.03
CA PHE A 80 -2.45 4.63 -13.18
C PHE A 80 -0.94 4.48 -13.36
N CYS A 81 -0.49 3.51 -14.15
CA CYS A 81 0.92 3.23 -14.44
C CYS A 81 1.02 2.52 -15.80
N SER A 82 1.94 2.94 -16.66
CA SER A 82 2.15 2.22 -17.91
C SER A 82 2.81 0.85 -17.67
N PRO A 83 2.61 -0.13 -18.57
CA PRO A 83 3.28 -1.44 -18.45
C PRO A 83 4.82 -1.33 -18.40
N ALA A 84 5.38 -0.34 -19.12
CA ALA A 84 6.82 -0.09 -19.13
C ALA A 84 7.30 0.44 -17.77
N GLU A 85 6.63 1.45 -17.21
CA GLU A 85 6.94 1.97 -15.87
C GLU A 85 6.79 0.89 -14.79
N LEU A 86 5.76 0.03 -14.89
CA LEU A 86 5.60 -1.08 -13.96
C LEU A 86 6.81 -2.04 -14.03
N LEU A 87 7.23 -2.43 -15.24
CA LEU A 87 8.38 -3.30 -15.43
C LEU A 87 9.68 -2.65 -14.93
N GLU A 88 9.91 -1.38 -15.24
CA GLU A 88 11.06 -0.61 -14.76
C GLU A 88 11.10 -0.56 -13.23
N ASN A 89 9.96 -0.29 -12.59
CA ASN A 89 9.84 -0.27 -11.14
C ASN A 89 10.13 -1.65 -10.52
N LEU A 90 9.65 -2.74 -11.14
CA LEU A 90 9.96 -4.09 -10.71
C LEU A 90 11.45 -4.42 -10.84
N MET A 91 12.08 -4.07 -11.96
CA MET A 91 13.53 -4.26 -12.17
C MET A 91 14.36 -3.44 -11.19
N ALA A 92 13.97 -2.18 -10.93
CA ALA A 92 14.65 -1.32 -9.97
C ALA A 92 14.54 -1.85 -8.53
N ARG A 93 13.40 -2.48 -8.20
CA ARG A 93 13.17 -3.12 -6.90
C ARG A 93 13.96 -4.43 -6.75
N TYR A 94 14.08 -5.18 -7.84
CA TYR A 94 14.72 -6.50 -7.89
C TYR A 94 15.91 -6.56 -8.83
N PRO A 95 16.99 -5.79 -8.57
CA PRO A 95 18.13 -5.68 -9.48
C PRO A 95 19.00 -6.95 -9.55
N PHE A 96 18.74 -7.96 -8.71
CA PHE A 96 19.52 -9.20 -8.61
C PHE A 96 18.68 -10.48 -8.74
N LEU A 97 17.45 -10.41 -9.28
CA LEU A 97 16.76 -11.59 -9.79
C LEU A 97 17.38 -12.01 -11.13
#